data_AF-A0A7Y3IB62-F1
#
_entry.id   AF-A0A7Y3IB62-F1
#
_cell.length_a   1.000
_cell.length_b   1.000
_cell.length_c   1.000
_cell.angle_alpha   90.00
_cell.angle_beta   90.00
_cell.angle_gamma   90.00
#
_symmetry.space_group_name_H-M   'P 1'
#
loop_
_entity.id
_entity.type
_entity.pdbx_description
1 polymer ?
#
loop_
_entity_poly.entity_id
_entity_poly.type
_entity_poly.pdbx_seq_one_letter_code
_entity_poly.pdbx_strand_id
1 'polypeptide(L)'
;MRFVHIADVHLDTAFAGRSDEIRRRLRQASRDALQRAVETARVEAVDALLIAGDLFDGDRLSFETERFVLEQLSTLSEAGIRIVYATGNHDPGRRRLRGGKLEWPSTMTLIPDGRPRSVPVVGEGGYPVGIVTGAGHASSRETADLARELKPTDADLPQVALLHTQVLSARGLEVHQPYAPSDIEHLRTSGFDYWALGHVHLRQEVSAEPPIHYPGNLQGRNPRETGPKGGLLVDLRDPGNPAVEFREFATVRWEKLLVDGLGEAETLEHLVRAVTQAWDDTRRTDPGETDTEWMVAVDLVGPSPLWRELRQPEEIVQVANELALQLGAMEVEVRVSRIHPRAQVQDHADRQDVLGAAIRLARSVARGHEGLNLAPEDLAGFKADRGISLEDYVRELLEGAPEEILAQMWVPSEEAG
;
A
#
# COMPACT_ATOMS: atom_id res chain seq x y z
N MET A 1 23.17 -13.32 14.87
CA MET A 1 22.32 -12.19 15.32
C MET A 1 20.88 -12.44 14.91
N ARG A 2 19.91 -12.20 15.80
CA ARG A 2 18.46 -12.20 15.55
C ARG A 2 17.88 -10.84 15.86
N PHE A 3 17.00 -10.29 15.02
CA PHE A 3 16.46 -8.95 15.21
C PHE A 3 15.05 -8.79 14.63
N VAL A 4 14.33 -7.78 15.12
CA VAL A 4 13.10 -7.29 14.49
C VAL A 4 13.46 -6.06 13.66
N HIS A 5 13.05 -6.04 12.39
CA HIS A 5 13.21 -4.93 11.46
C HIS A 5 11.85 -4.31 11.15
N ILE A 6 11.68 -3.04 11.55
CA ILE A 6 10.51 -2.21 11.26
C ILE A 6 10.93 -0.91 10.56
N ALA A 7 9.98 -0.31 9.86
CA ALA A 7 10.13 1.01 9.24
C ALA A 7 8.75 1.69 9.17
N ASP A 8 8.75 2.98 8.82
CA ASP A 8 7.53 3.68 8.39
C ASP A 8 6.35 3.51 9.37
N VAL A 9 6.64 3.76 10.66
CA VAL A 9 5.65 3.66 11.75
C VAL A 9 4.67 4.84 11.70
N HIS A 10 5.17 6.04 11.35
CA HIS A 10 4.39 7.26 11.14
C HIS A 10 3.47 7.61 12.34
N LEU A 11 4.01 7.56 13.56
CA LEU A 11 3.26 8.00 14.74
C LEU A 11 2.83 9.47 14.60
N ASP A 12 1.64 9.79 15.13
CA ASP A 12 0.99 11.10 15.00
C ASP A 12 0.49 11.47 13.59
N THR A 13 0.34 10.51 12.67
CA THR A 13 -0.43 10.75 11.42
C THR A 13 -1.79 11.39 11.71
N ALA A 14 -2.09 12.47 10.99
CA ALA A 14 -3.29 13.27 11.22
C ALA A 14 -4.61 12.58 10.81
N PHE A 15 -4.54 11.68 9.82
CA PHE A 15 -5.71 11.04 9.19
C PHE A 15 -6.80 12.06 8.78
N ALA A 16 -6.36 13.14 8.11
CA ALA A 16 -7.23 14.22 7.67
C ALA A 16 -8.35 13.71 6.76
N GLY A 17 -9.54 14.31 6.87
CA GLY A 17 -10.72 13.92 6.09
C GLY A 17 -11.62 12.86 6.75
N ARG A 18 -11.22 12.25 7.87
CA ARG A 18 -12.05 11.29 8.62
C ARG A 18 -12.75 11.89 9.83
N SER A 19 -13.68 11.17 10.44
CA SER A 19 -14.29 11.59 11.73
C SER A 19 -13.28 11.56 12.88
N ASP A 20 -13.53 12.31 13.95
CA ASP A 20 -12.61 12.34 15.10
C ASP A 20 -12.47 10.99 15.81
N GLU A 21 -13.52 10.17 15.77
CA GLU A 21 -13.51 8.82 16.31
C GLU A 21 -12.56 7.91 15.52
N ILE A 22 -12.71 7.87 14.21
CA ILE A 22 -11.84 7.07 13.33
C ILE A 22 -10.39 7.56 13.41
N ARG A 23 -10.17 8.88 13.44
CA ARG A 23 -8.83 9.45 13.65
C ARG A 23 -8.18 8.99 14.95
N ARG A 24 -8.94 8.97 16.06
CA ARG A 24 -8.43 8.49 17.36
C ARG A 24 -8.10 7.01 17.29
N ARG A 25 -8.99 6.17 16.73
CA ARG A 25 -8.76 4.74 16.64
C ARG A 25 -7.57 4.39 15.74
N LEU A 26 -7.41 5.05 14.58
CA LEU A 26 -6.25 4.84 13.69
C LEU A 26 -4.92 5.28 14.33
N ARG A 27 -4.90 6.41 15.05
CA ARG A 27 -3.71 6.79 15.83
C ARG A 27 -3.37 5.77 16.92
N GLN A 28 -4.40 5.23 17.57
CA GLN A 28 -4.20 4.15 18.53
C GLN A 28 -3.68 2.89 17.83
N ALA A 29 -4.19 2.55 16.64
CA ALA A 29 -3.74 1.38 15.87
C ALA A 29 -2.23 1.44 15.56
N SER A 30 -1.70 2.62 15.20
CA SER A 30 -0.26 2.81 15.01
C SER A 30 0.54 2.56 16.30
N ARG A 31 0.00 2.94 17.46
CA ARG A 31 0.60 2.66 18.78
C ARG A 31 0.52 1.17 19.11
N ASP A 32 -0.64 0.56 18.92
CA ASP A 32 -0.86 -0.87 19.15
C ASP A 32 0.11 -1.71 18.30
N ALA A 33 0.33 -1.32 17.04
CA ALA A 33 1.27 -1.98 16.15
C ALA A 33 2.72 -1.87 16.64
N LEU A 34 3.15 -0.69 17.10
CA LEU A 34 4.49 -0.53 17.70
C LEU A 34 4.63 -1.36 18.99
N GLN A 35 3.58 -1.39 19.82
CA GLN A 35 3.54 -2.20 21.02
C GLN A 35 3.65 -3.70 20.70
N ARG A 36 2.94 -4.20 19.68
CA ARG A 36 3.05 -5.59 19.21
C ARG A 36 4.45 -5.92 18.69
N ALA A 37 5.09 -5.00 17.97
CA ALA A 37 6.47 -5.18 17.51
C ALA A 37 7.46 -5.26 18.68
N VAL A 38 7.30 -4.39 19.68
CA VAL A 38 8.10 -4.37 20.93
C VAL A 38 7.88 -5.65 21.74
N GLU A 39 6.63 -6.06 21.90
CA GLU A 39 6.29 -7.32 22.57
C GLU A 39 6.91 -8.52 21.85
N THR A 40 6.81 -8.56 20.53
CA THR A 40 7.40 -9.62 19.70
C THR A 40 8.90 -9.66 19.87
N ALA A 41 9.60 -8.52 19.83
CA ALA A 41 11.04 -8.45 20.07
C ALA A 41 11.41 -9.03 21.45
N ARG A 42 10.62 -8.74 22.48
CA ARG A 42 10.84 -9.24 23.84
C ARG A 42 10.57 -10.74 23.97
N VAL A 43 9.43 -11.22 23.45
CA VAL A 43 9.02 -12.63 23.54
C VAL A 43 9.93 -13.54 22.70
N GLU A 44 10.33 -13.07 21.52
CA GLU A 44 11.26 -13.78 20.63
C GLU A 44 12.72 -13.69 21.10
N ALA A 45 12.98 -12.95 22.19
CA ALA A 45 14.30 -12.72 22.77
C ALA A 45 15.33 -12.31 21.70
N VAL A 46 14.98 -11.31 20.89
CA VAL A 46 15.87 -10.85 19.81
C VAL A 46 17.05 -10.05 20.37
N ASP A 47 18.16 -10.03 19.64
CA ASP A 47 19.34 -9.26 20.02
C ASP A 47 19.14 -7.76 19.77
N ALA A 48 18.34 -7.40 18.76
CA ALA A 48 18.08 -6.01 18.40
C ALA A 48 16.68 -5.71 17.83
N LEU A 49 16.22 -4.47 18.01
CA LEU A 49 15.17 -3.82 17.22
C LEU A 49 15.82 -2.78 16.30
N LEU A 50 15.60 -2.93 14.99
CA LEU A 50 16.07 -2.00 13.96
C LEU A 50 14.88 -1.18 13.44
N ILE A 51 15.03 0.15 13.46
CA ILE A 51 14.03 1.11 12.98
C ILE A 51 14.62 1.87 11.79
N ALA A 52 14.18 1.53 10.58
CA ALA A 52 14.68 2.10 9.32
C ALA A 52 13.91 3.36 8.91
N GLY A 53 13.88 4.36 9.80
CA GLY A 53 13.28 5.68 9.54
C GLY A 53 11.78 5.78 9.69
N ASP A 54 11.30 7.02 9.66
CA ASP A 54 9.89 7.42 9.72
C ASP A 54 9.13 6.78 10.89
N LEU A 55 9.73 6.85 12.09
CA LEU A 55 9.07 6.52 13.35
C LEU A 55 7.93 7.51 13.64
N PHE A 56 8.11 8.79 13.26
CA PHE A 56 7.15 9.86 13.46
C PHE A 56 6.71 10.49 12.13
N ASP A 57 5.45 10.89 12.03
CA ASP A 57 4.89 11.57 10.86
C ASP A 57 4.98 13.10 11.02
N GLY A 58 6.17 13.64 10.75
CA GLY A 58 6.44 15.07 10.71
C GLY A 58 7.06 15.65 11.97
N ASP A 59 7.14 16.99 12.00
CA ASP A 59 8.03 17.70 12.94
C ASP A 59 7.46 17.92 14.35
N ARG A 60 6.17 17.61 14.55
CA ARG A 60 5.44 17.92 15.77
C ARG A 60 5.04 16.64 16.48
N LEU A 61 5.88 16.24 17.43
CA LEU A 61 5.58 15.15 18.35
C LEU A 61 4.64 15.63 19.46
N SER A 62 3.58 14.87 19.73
CA SER A 62 2.75 15.08 20.92
C SER A 62 3.44 14.52 22.17
N PHE A 63 3.20 15.14 23.33
CA PHE A 63 3.73 14.63 24.62
C PHE A 63 3.30 13.19 24.91
N GLU A 64 2.08 12.84 24.50
CA GLU A 64 1.53 11.50 24.65
C GLU A 64 2.30 10.46 23.82
N THR A 65 2.70 10.81 22.60
CA THR A 65 3.51 9.94 21.72
C THR A 65 4.94 9.85 22.22
N GLU A 66 5.52 10.96 22.67
CA GLU A 66 6.85 10.98 23.29
C GLU A 66 6.94 10.02 24.47
N ARG A 67 6.01 10.16 25.44
CA ARG A 67 5.93 9.29 26.61
C ARG A 67 5.74 7.82 26.20
N PHE A 68 4.80 7.55 25.30
CA PHE A 68 4.50 6.20 24.84
C PHE A 68 5.73 5.53 24.23
N VAL A 69 6.44 6.19 23.30
CA VAL A 69 7.64 5.63 22.67
C VAL A 69 8.74 5.37 23.70
N LEU A 70 8.97 6.31 24.62
CA LEU A 70 9.94 6.12 25.70
C LEU A 70 9.59 4.92 26.58
N GLU A 71 8.32 4.77 26.98
CA GLU A 71 7.86 3.61 27.76
C GLU A 71 8.11 2.32 27.01
N GLN A 72 7.71 2.22 25.74
CA GLN A 72 7.89 1.01 24.92
C GLN A 72 9.36 0.65 24.75
N LEU A 73 10.21 1.60 24.33
CA LEU A 73 11.63 1.34 24.11
C LEU A 73 12.40 1.08 25.41
N SER A 74 11.96 1.64 26.54
CA SER A 74 12.54 1.34 27.85
C SER A 74 12.36 -0.13 28.23
N THR A 75 11.20 -0.74 27.93
CA THR A 75 10.99 -2.17 28.20
C THR A 75 11.98 -3.07 27.44
N LEU A 76 12.35 -2.70 26.21
CA LEU A 76 13.39 -3.42 25.46
C LEU A 76 14.77 -3.18 26.06
N SER A 77 15.05 -1.95 26.49
CA SER A 77 16.32 -1.61 27.16
C SER A 77 16.50 -2.36 28.48
N GLU A 78 15.45 -2.54 29.27
CA GLU A 78 15.44 -3.34 30.49
C GLU A 78 15.67 -4.83 30.21
N ALA A 79 15.18 -5.33 29.07
CA ALA A 79 15.45 -6.67 28.58
C ALA A 79 16.83 -6.82 27.93
N GLY A 80 17.66 -5.77 27.89
CA GLY A 80 18.99 -5.79 27.29
C GLY A 80 19.01 -5.77 25.75
N ILE A 81 17.87 -5.56 25.10
CA ILE A 81 17.73 -5.58 23.64
C ILE A 81 18.28 -4.27 23.06
N ARG A 82 19.16 -4.37 22.05
CA ARG A 82 19.75 -3.21 21.37
C ARG A 82 18.71 -2.53 20.48
N ILE A 83 18.61 -1.21 20.51
CA ILE A 83 17.75 -0.46 19.60
C ILE A 83 18.64 0.40 18.70
N VAL A 84 18.50 0.26 17.38
CA VAL A 84 19.19 1.11 16.41
C VAL A 84 18.16 1.78 15.51
N TYR A 85 18.15 3.10 15.50
CA TYR A 85 17.17 3.90 14.77
C TYR A 85 17.89 4.90 13.88
N ALA A 86 17.73 4.75 12.56
CA ALA A 86 18.17 5.71 11.57
C ALA A 86 16.99 6.59 11.17
N THR A 87 17.14 7.92 11.15
CA THR A 87 16.03 8.84 10.82
C THR A 87 15.66 8.78 9.34
N GLY A 88 14.39 9.02 9.03
CA GLY A 88 13.84 9.11 7.67
C GLY A 88 13.47 10.54 7.28
N ASN A 89 12.74 10.71 6.17
CA ASN A 89 12.38 12.03 5.67
C ASN A 89 11.22 12.70 6.42
N HIS A 90 10.37 11.95 7.12
CA HIS A 90 9.32 12.52 7.98
C HIS A 90 9.85 12.97 9.35
N ASP A 91 10.95 12.39 9.82
CA ASP A 91 11.54 12.66 11.14
C ASP A 91 13.06 12.95 11.11
N PRO A 92 13.54 13.86 10.23
CA PRO A 92 14.98 14.05 10.01
C PRO A 92 15.68 14.65 11.23
N GLY A 93 16.90 14.19 11.50
CA GLY A 93 17.59 14.50 12.76
C GLY A 93 18.05 15.94 12.98
N ARG A 94 18.03 16.82 11.96
CA ARG A 94 18.27 18.28 12.16
C ARG A 94 17.04 19.02 12.70
N ARG A 95 15.85 18.41 12.70
CA ARG A 95 14.63 19.05 13.19
C ARG A 95 14.42 18.76 14.68
N ARG A 96 14.22 19.84 15.43
CA ARG A 96 14.10 19.83 16.90
C ARG A 96 12.78 19.15 17.28
N LEU A 97 12.85 17.89 17.70
CA LEU A 97 11.95 17.34 18.73
C LEU A 97 11.77 18.43 19.80
N ARG A 98 10.54 18.71 20.23
CA ARG A 98 10.27 19.79 21.21
C ARG A 98 11.20 19.59 22.42
N GLY A 99 12.08 20.54 22.69
CA GLY A 99 13.01 20.49 23.83
C GLY A 99 14.43 19.97 23.54
N GLY A 100 14.70 19.44 22.35
CA GLY A 100 16.08 19.18 21.89
C GLY A 100 16.84 18.04 22.57
N LYS A 101 16.26 17.29 23.52
CA LYS A 101 16.82 16.05 24.06
C LYS A 101 15.71 15.14 24.59
N LEU A 102 15.14 14.30 23.74
CA LEU A 102 14.52 13.07 24.21
C LEU A 102 15.63 12.26 24.89
N GLU A 103 15.45 11.90 26.16
CA GLU A 103 16.37 11.02 26.88
C GLU A 103 16.07 9.58 26.46
N TRP A 104 16.71 9.15 25.39
CA TRP A 104 16.57 7.79 24.88
C TRP A 104 17.11 6.76 25.89
N PRO A 105 16.50 5.55 25.95
CA PRO A 105 17.02 4.47 26.77
C PRO A 105 18.48 4.13 26.46
N SER A 106 19.21 3.59 27.43
CA SER A 106 20.66 3.36 27.30
C SER A 106 21.04 2.37 26.18
N THR A 107 20.17 1.41 25.86
CA THR A 107 20.40 0.47 24.75
C THR A 107 20.02 1.05 23.39
N MET A 108 19.54 2.30 23.32
CA MET A 108 19.18 2.93 22.06
C MET A 108 20.35 3.70 21.44
N THR A 109 20.46 3.65 20.12
CA THR A 109 21.33 4.52 19.35
C THR A 109 20.56 5.13 18.19
N LEU A 110 20.40 6.45 18.28
CA LEU A 110 19.87 7.29 17.23
C LEU A 110 21.00 7.65 16.25
N ILE A 111 20.74 7.46 14.95
CA ILE A 111 21.58 7.88 13.84
C ILE A 111 20.82 9.01 13.11
N PRO A 112 21.09 10.28 13.44
CA PRO A 112 20.25 11.43 13.04
C PRO A 112 20.69 12.09 11.72
N ASP A 113 21.76 11.60 11.10
CA ASP A 113 22.39 12.24 9.95
C ASP A 113 23.09 11.23 9.04
N GLY A 114 23.46 11.69 7.84
CA GLY A 114 24.07 10.86 6.81
C GLY A 114 25.48 10.38 7.14
N ARG A 115 25.97 10.60 8.38
CA ARG A 115 27.27 10.11 8.83
C ARG A 115 27.11 8.67 9.31
N PRO A 116 27.78 7.69 8.66
CA PRO A 116 27.67 6.29 9.05
C PRO A 116 28.08 6.05 10.50
N ARG A 117 27.35 5.17 11.19
CA ARG A 117 27.67 4.71 12.54
C ARG A 117 27.54 3.19 12.60
N SER A 118 28.65 2.51 12.89
CA SER A 118 28.64 1.08 13.20
C SER A 118 28.36 0.87 14.69
N VAL A 119 27.33 0.08 14.97
CA VAL A 119 26.83 -0.19 16.30
C VAL A 119 26.95 -1.69 16.56
N PRO A 120 27.78 -2.13 17.52
CA PRO A 120 27.82 -3.53 17.90
C PRO A 120 26.51 -3.93 18.58
N VAL A 121 26.02 -5.11 18.26
CA VAL A 121 24.89 -5.77 18.90
C VAL A 121 25.44 -6.88 19.80
N VAL A 122 25.00 -6.91 21.04
CA VAL A 122 25.48 -7.83 22.07
C VAL A 122 24.35 -8.79 22.42
N GLY A 123 24.62 -10.09 22.39
CA GLY A 123 23.65 -11.11 22.76
C GLY A 123 23.59 -11.34 24.28
N GLU A 124 22.73 -12.25 24.72
CA GLU A 124 22.46 -12.54 26.15
C GLU A 124 23.74 -12.85 26.97
N GLY A 125 24.76 -13.44 26.36
CA GLY A 125 26.04 -13.75 27.02
C GLY A 125 27.01 -12.57 27.18
N GLY A 126 26.64 -11.36 26.76
CA GLY A 126 27.52 -10.18 26.79
C GLY A 126 28.56 -10.12 25.66
N TYR A 127 28.52 -11.06 24.71
CA TYR A 127 29.41 -11.11 23.56
C TYR A 127 28.79 -10.45 22.33
N PRO A 128 29.59 -9.77 21.47
CA PRO A 128 29.11 -9.27 20.20
C PRO A 128 28.59 -10.40 19.31
N VAL A 129 27.38 -10.24 18.76
CA VAL A 129 26.72 -11.22 17.88
C VAL A 129 26.48 -10.70 16.46
N GLY A 130 26.73 -9.41 16.23
CA GLY A 130 26.57 -8.73 14.94
C GLY A 130 26.89 -7.23 15.04
N ILE A 131 26.95 -6.56 13.89
CA ILE A 131 27.19 -5.12 13.79
C ILE A 131 26.15 -4.52 12.85
N VAL A 132 25.52 -3.43 13.30
CA VAL A 132 24.58 -2.64 12.48
C VAL A 132 25.28 -1.35 12.09
N THR A 133 25.52 -1.14 10.79
CA THR A 133 26.01 0.13 10.25
C THR A 133 24.85 0.88 9.62
N GLY A 134 24.53 2.07 10.12
CA GLY A 134 23.43 2.86 9.56
C GLY A 134 23.79 4.31 9.28
N ALA A 135 22.97 4.95 8.47
CA ALA A 135 22.96 6.40 8.22
C ALA A 135 21.51 6.89 8.22
N GLY A 136 21.27 8.08 8.77
CA GLY A 136 19.95 8.69 8.84
C GLY A 136 19.82 9.93 7.96
N HIS A 137 18.59 10.38 7.74
CA HIS A 137 18.31 11.62 7.03
C HIS A 137 18.56 12.83 7.93
N ALA A 138 19.46 13.70 7.49
CA ALA A 138 19.70 14.98 8.16
C ALA A 138 18.59 16.01 7.83
N SER A 139 17.86 15.84 6.74
CA SER A 139 16.77 16.74 6.31
C SER A 139 15.63 15.95 5.68
N SER A 140 14.45 16.56 5.53
CA SER A 140 13.28 15.91 4.92
C SER A 140 13.41 15.71 3.41
N ARG A 141 14.52 16.16 2.81
CA ARG A 141 14.84 16.00 1.38
C ARG A 141 16.29 15.61 1.26
N GLU A 142 16.58 14.36 1.60
CA GLU A 142 17.88 13.78 1.30
C GLU A 142 17.96 13.50 -0.20
N THR A 143 19.05 13.92 -0.84
CA THR A 143 19.27 13.70 -2.28
C THR A 143 20.53 12.89 -2.55
N ALA A 144 21.36 12.68 -1.52
CA ALA A 144 22.52 11.82 -1.62
C ALA A 144 22.12 10.34 -1.57
N ASP A 145 22.88 9.51 -2.28
CA ASP A 145 22.87 8.06 -2.12
C ASP A 145 23.68 7.69 -0.87
N LEU A 146 23.02 7.72 0.28
CA LEU A 146 23.66 7.45 1.57
C LEU A 146 24.20 6.02 1.68
N ALA A 147 23.70 5.07 0.88
CA ALA A 147 24.21 3.70 0.88
C ALA A 147 25.69 3.63 0.46
N ARG A 148 26.19 4.63 -0.29
CA ARG A 148 27.60 4.74 -0.67
C ARG A 148 28.54 5.12 0.47
N GLU A 149 27.99 5.71 1.54
CA GLU A 149 28.74 6.05 2.73
C GLU A 149 28.90 4.86 3.67
N LEU A 150 27.98 3.88 3.62
CA LEU A 150 28.00 2.69 4.47
C LEU A 150 29.08 1.70 3.98
N LYS A 151 29.85 1.18 4.93
CA LYS A 151 30.81 0.10 4.70
C LYS A 151 30.73 -0.91 5.84
N PRO A 152 30.81 -2.23 5.56
CA PRO A 152 30.98 -3.23 6.60
C PRO A 152 32.31 -3.00 7.32
N THR A 153 32.38 -3.48 8.55
CA THR A 153 33.62 -3.50 9.32
C THR A 153 34.44 -4.74 9.00
N ASP A 154 35.72 -4.78 9.40
CA ASP A 154 36.58 -5.96 9.24
C ASP A 154 36.27 -7.09 10.25
N ALA A 155 35.19 -6.97 11.02
CA ALA A 155 34.82 -7.95 12.04
C ALA A 155 34.17 -9.19 11.41
N ASP A 156 34.60 -10.37 11.86
CA ASP A 156 34.02 -11.67 11.49
C ASP A 156 32.71 -11.92 12.27
N LEU A 157 31.73 -11.06 12.02
CA LEU A 157 30.40 -11.06 12.61
C LEU A 157 29.37 -10.63 11.55
N PRO A 158 28.10 -11.06 11.64
CA PRO A 158 27.05 -10.59 10.76
C PRO A 158 27.00 -9.06 10.68
N GLN A 159 27.09 -8.51 9.46
CA GLN A 159 27.07 -7.08 9.15
C GLN A 159 25.71 -6.70 8.54
N VAL A 160 24.97 -5.82 9.22
CA VAL A 160 23.66 -5.35 8.75
C VAL A 160 23.72 -3.87 8.43
N ALA A 161 23.25 -3.50 7.25
CA ALA A 161 23.07 -2.10 6.88
C ALA A 161 21.66 -1.62 7.26
N LEU A 162 21.54 -0.44 7.86
CA LEU A 162 20.26 0.18 8.24
C LEU A 162 20.10 1.53 7.54
N LEU A 163 19.08 1.67 6.68
CA LEU A 163 18.93 2.87 5.88
C LEU A 163 17.47 3.15 5.50
N HIS A 164 17.07 4.42 5.52
CA HIS A 164 15.80 4.87 4.95
C HIS A 164 16.06 5.42 3.55
N THR A 165 15.66 4.71 2.49
CA THR A 165 16.07 5.04 1.11
C THR A 165 15.12 4.46 0.07
N GLN A 166 15.12 5.01 -1.14
CA GLN A 166 14.41 4.51 -2.29
C GLN A 166 15.34 3.72 -3.23
N VAL A 167 15.18 2.41 -3.29
CA VAL A 167 15.82 1.58 -4.32
C VAL A 167 15.05 1.74 -5.63
N LEU A 168 15.74 2.13 -6.70
CA LEU A 168 15.11 2.49 -7.98
C LEU A 168 14.34 1.35 -8.66
N SER A 169 14.68 0.10 -8.37
CA SER A 169 13.99 -1.10 -8.89
C SER A 169 12.87 -1.61 -7.98
N ALA A 170 12.63 -0.98 -6.82
CA ALA A 170 11.58 -1.41 -5.91
C ALA A 170 10.17 -1.18 -6.49
N ARG A 171 9.20 -1.98 -6.06
CA ARG A 171 7.78 -1.80 -6.38
C ARG A 171 7.15 -0.75 -5.47
N GLY A 172 6.03 -0.17 -5.91
CA GLY A 172 5.27 0.80 -5.12
C GLY A 172 5.86 2.21 -5.12
N LEU A 173 6.73 2.52 -6.09
CA LEU A 173 7.27 3.86 -6.28
C LEU A 173 6.18 4.81 -6.79
N GLU A 174 5.89 5.86 -6.04
CA GLU A 174 5.20 7.01 -6.61
C GLU A 174 6.22 7.77 -7.48
N VAL A 175 5.95 7.86 -8.79
CA VAL A 175 6.85 8.35 -9.85
C VAL A 175 7.36 9.79 -9.61
N HIS A 176 6.87 10.49 -8.61
CA HIS A 176 6.89 11.94 -8.63
C HIS A 176 8.15 12.62 -8.10
N GLN A 177 8.99 12.07 -7.19
CA GLN A 177 10.23 12.76 -6.77
C GLN A 177 11.32 11.79 -6.25
N PRO A 178 12.50 11.67 -6.89
CA PRO A 178 13.58 10.79 -6.43
C PRO A 178 14.32 11.41 -5.24
N TYR A 179 13.79 11.17 -4.04
CA TYR A 179 14.50 11.47 -2.80
C TYR A 179 15.20 10.22 -2.27
N ALA A 180 16.36 10.41 -1.65
CA ALA A 180 17.19 9.36 -1.06
C ALA A 180 17.39 8.14 -1.98
N PRO A 181 17.87 8.31 -3.23
CA PRO A 181 18.02 7.18 -4.16
C PRO A 181 19.10 6.21 -3.69
N SER A 182 18.90 4.91 -3.88
CA SER A 182 19.93 3.88 -3.75
C SER A 182 20.01 3.03 -5.02
N ASP A 183 21.25 2.76 -5.43
CA ASP A 183 21.56 1.84 -6.52
C ASP A 183 21.62 0.39 -6.01
N ILE A 184 20.76 -0.48 -6.56
CA ILE A 184 20.65 -1.88 -6.13
C ILE A 184 21.96 -2.66 -6.31
N GLU A 185 22.73 -2.38 -7.37
CA GLU A 185 23.99 -3.10 -7.63
C GLU A 185 25.05 -2.73 -6.60
N HIS A 186 25.07 -1.47 -6.14
CA HIS A 186 25.90 -1.06 -5.02
C HIS A 186 25.50 -1.78 -3.74
N LEU A 187 24.20 -1.89 -3.42
CA LEU A 187 23.74 -2.63 -2.24
C LEU A 187 24.21 -4.09 -2.26
N ARG A 188 24.07 -4.76 -3.41
CA ARG A 188 24.46 -6.17 -3.58
C ARG A 188 25.94 -6.43 -3.42
N THR A 189 26.78 -5.50 -3.86
CA THR A 189 28.25 -5.67 -3.90
C THR A 189 28.98 -5.04 -2.71
N SER A 190 28.26 -4.35 -1.84
CA SER A 190 28.78 -3.64 -0.65
C SER A 190 29.37 -4.53 0.45
N GLY A 191 29.04 -5.83 0.46
CA GLY A 191 29.54 -6.80 1.44
C GLY A 191 28.77 -6.85 2.76
N PHE A 192 27.56 -6.29 2.85
CA PHE A 192 26.65 -6.51 3.98
C PHE A 192 25.87 -7.81 3.83
N ASP A 193 25.61 -8.49 4.94
CA ASP A 193 24.84 -9.74 5.00
C ASP A 193 23.33 -9.52 4.94
N TYR A 194 22.85 -8.31 5.27
CA TYR A 194 21.44 -7.92 5.20
C TYR A 194 21.30 -6.40 5.08
N TRP A 195 20.36 -5.95 4.25
CA TRP A 195 19.95 -4.54 4.16
C TRP A 195 18.55 -4.34 4.75
N ALA A 196 18.51 -3.67 5.90
CA ALA A 196 17.30 -3.23 6.57
C ALA A 196 16.88 -1.85 6.03
N LEU A 197 15.99 -1.85 5.03
CA LEU A 197 15.51 -0.64 4.37
C LEU A 197 14.16 -0.16 4.89
N GLY A 198 13.95 1.15 4.94
CA GLY A 198 12.63 1.79 5.04
C GLY A 198 12.43 2.85 3.97
N HIS A 199 11.25 3.48 3.91
CA HIS A 199 10.75 4.50 2.95
C HIS A 199 9.60 3.97 2.08
N VAL A 200 9.67 2.70 1.68
CA VAL A 200 8.66 2.08 0.81
C VAL A 200 7.64 1.33 1.67
N HIS A 201 6.40 1.84 1.72
CA HIS A 201 5.31 1.26 2.54
C HIS A 201 4.83 -0.13 2.05
N LEU A 202 5.21 -0.54 0.85
CA LEU A 202 4.96 -1.89 0.35
C LEU A 202 6.06 -2.84 0.82
N ARG A 203 5.70 -3.82 1.67
CA ARG A 203 6.58 -4.92 2.05
C ARG A 203 7.08 -5.66 0.82
N GLN A 204 8.39 -5.81 0.71
CA GLN A 204 8.99 -6.56 -0.40
C GLN A 204 10.42 -6.99 -0.09
N GLU A 205 10.77 -8.14 -0.66
CA GLU A 205 12.15 -8.53 -0.90
C GLU A 205 12.60 -7.90 -2.23
N VAL A 206 13.66 -7.11 -2.17
CA VAL A 206 14.29 -6.44 -3.32
C VAL A 206 15.39 -7.33 -3.91
N SER A 207 16.08 -8.10 -3.07
CA SER A 207 17.06 -9.12 -3.46
C SER A 207 17.10 -10.21 -2.40
N ALA A 208 17.29 -11.46 -2.83
CA ALA A 208 17.53 -12.59 -1.94
C ALA A 208 19.00 -12.71 -1.51
N GLU A 209 19.94 -12.33 -2.38
CA GLU A 209 21.39 -12.47 -2.15
C GLU A 209 22.15 -11.17 -2.49
N PRO A 210 22.69 -10.46 -1.47
CA PRO A 210 22.28 -10.56 -0.08
C PRO A 210 20.79 -10.19 0.08
N PRO A 211 20.13 -10.58 1.18
CA PRO A 211 18.78 -10.14 1.49
C PRO A 211 18.70 -8.61 1.60
N ILE A 212 17.82 -8.02 0.81
CA ILE A 212 17.51 -6.59 0.83
C ILE A 212 16.01 -6.46 0.98
N HIS A 213 15.54 -5.89 2.09
CA HIS A 213 14.12 -5.87 2.38
C HIS A 213 13.61 -4.49 2.76
N TYR A 214 12.41 -4.19 2.29
CA TYR A 214 11.51 -3.25 2.93
C TYR A 214 10.48 -4.04 3.75
N PRO A 215 10.31 -3.76 5.06
CA PRO A 215 9.28 -4.38 5.86
C PRO A 215 7.89 -3.82 5.51
N GLY A 216 7.85 -2.66 4.83
CA GLY A 216 6.65 -1.87 4.64
C GLY A 216 6.36 -0.99 5.85
N ASN A 217 5.19 -0.36 5.85
CA ASN A 217 4.71 0.37 7.01
C ASN A 217 4.11 -0.56 8.07
N LEU A 218 4.24 -0.14 9.34
CA LEU A 218 3.80 -0.93 10.48
C LEU A 218 2.26 -1.03 10.59
N GLN A 219 1.58 0.06 10.24
CA GLN A 219 0.13 0.21 10.25
C GLN A 219 -0.30 0.93 8.98
N GLY A 220 -1.24 0.35 8.23
CA GLY A 220 -1.81 0.97 7.04
C GLY A 220 -2.48 2.30 7.36
N ARG A 221 -2.25 3.31 6.52
CA ARG A 221 -2.66 4.70 6.74
C ARG A 221 -3.80 5.15 5.83
N ASN A 222 -3.99 4.48 4.69
CA ASN A 222 -4.96 4.87 3.67
C ASN A 222 -5.36 3.67 2.79
N PRO A 223 -6.43 3.79 1.98
CA PRO A 223 -6.92 2.69 1.14
C PRO A 223 -5.98 2.17 0.04
N ARG A 224 -4.81 2.78 -0.17
CA ARG A 224 -3.78 2.24 -1.09
C ARG A 224 -2.82 1.28 -0.38
N GLU A 225 -2.86 1.23 0.94
CA GLU A 225 -1.97 0.44 1.78
C GLU A 225 -2.71 -0.78 2.35
N THR A 226 -3.22 -1.61 1.43
CA THR A 226 -4.07 -2.76 1.77
C THR A 226 -3.29 -3.98 2.28
N GLY A 227 -4.02 -4.95 2.83
CA GLY A 227 -3.48 -6.21 3.32
C GLY A 227 -2.72 -6.10 4.64
N PRO A 228 -2.04 -7.19 5.05
CA PRO A 228 -1.36 -7.24 6.34
C PRO A 228 -0.14 -6.32 6.39
N LYS A 229 0.03 -5.63 7.54
CA LYS A 229 1.08 -4.65 7.80
C LYS A 229 1.83 -4.97 9.10
N GLY A 230 3.14 -4.69 9.13
CA GLY A 230 3.96 -5.16 10.24
C GLY A 230 5.46 -5.03 9.99
N GLY A 231 6.23 -6.01 10.44
CA GLY A 231 7.69 -6.01 10.36
C GLY A 231 8.27 -7.37 10.02
N LEU A 232 9.60 -7.45 10.02
CA LEU A 232 10.34 -8.66 9.69
C LEU A 232 11.11 -9.15 10.91
N LEU A 233 10.93 -10.42 11.26
CA LEU A 233 11.79 -11.12 12.20
C LEU A 233 12.91 -11.79 11.39
N VAL A 234 14.15 -11.40 11.66
CA VAL A 234 15.32 -11.82 10.89
C VAL A 234 16.27 -12.59 11.77
N ASP A 235 16.78 -13.70 11.24
CA ASP A 235 17.77 -14.54 11.89
C ASP A 235 18.98 -14.75 10.97
N LEU A 236 20.12 -14.22 11.38
CA LEU A 236 21.42 -14.34 10.71
C LEU A 236 22.39 -15.22 11.52
N ARG A 237 21.90 -16.17 12.31
CA ARG A 237 22.75 -17.11 13.06
C ARG A 237 23.36 -18.20 12.18
N ASP A 238 22.76 -18.50 11.04
CA ASP A 238 23.26 -19.45 10.03
C ASP A 238 23.84 -18.68 8.83
N PRO A 239 25.17 -18.49 8.76
CA PRO A 239 25.80 -17.76 7.66
C PRO A 239 25.50 -18.43 6.31
N GLY A 240 24.88 -17.70 5.38
CA GLY A 240 24.50 -18.20 4.05
C GLY A 240 23.06 -18.72 3.95
N ASN A 241 22.32 -18.81 5.06
CA ASN A 241 20.89 -19.15 5.06
C ASN A 241 20.10 -18.22 5.99
N PRO A 242 20.03 -16.92 5.66
CA PRO A 242 19.30 -15.94 6.46
C PRO A 242 17.79 -16.26 6.45
N ALA A 243 17.19 -16.40 7.62
CA ALA A 243 15.74 -16.56 7.74
C ALA A 243 15.08 -15.19 7.92
N VAL A 244 14.11 -14.88 7.05
CA VAL A 244 13.36 -13.62 7.08
C VAL A 244 11.88 -13.96 7.11
N GLU A 245 11.23 -13.70 8.25
CA GLU A 245 9.82 -14.03 8.45
C GLU A 245 9.01 -12.76 8.70
N PHE A 246 7.88 -12.62 8.00
CA PHE A 246 6.95 -11.53 8.27
C PHE A 246 6.21 -11.77 9.59
N ARG A 247 6.03 -10.70 10.36
CA ARG A 247 5.17 -10.66 11.55
C ARG A 247 4.20 -9.51 11.37
N GLU A 248 2.92 -9.84 11.43
CA GLU A 248 1.86 -8.86 11.36
C GLU A 248 1.72 -8.15 12.70
N PHE A 249 1.65 -6.83 12.65
CA PHE A 249 1.51 -6.00 13.84
C PHE A 249 0.33 -5.04 13.77
N ALA A 250 -0.17 -4.73 12.57
CA ALA A 250 -1.32 -3.85 12.42
C ALA A 250 -2.58 -4.44 13.04
N THR A 251 -3.31 -3.60 13.77
CA THR A 251 -4.61 -3.97 14.36
C THR A 251 -5.77 -3.53 13.48
N VAL A 252 -5.53 -2.58 12.57
CA VAL A 252 -6.50 -2.14 11.57
C VAL A 252 -5.99 -2.51 10.18
N ARG A 253 -6.76 -3.26 9.41
CA ARG A 253 -6.46 -3.58 8.01
C ARG A 253 -7.28 -2.74 7.06
N TRP A 254 -6.63 -2.32 5.97
CA TRP A 254 -7.29 -1.68 4.85
C TRP A 254 -7.57 -2.71 3.78
N GLU A 255 -8.80 -2.77 3.29
CA GLU A 255 -9.15 -3.60 2.16
C GLU A 255 -9.82 -2.80 1.07
N LYS A 256 -9.62 -3.27 -0.16
CA LYS A 256 -10.25 -2.67 -1.33
C LYS A 256 -11.08 -3.72 -2.04
N LEU A 257 -12.38 -3.47 -2.13
CA LEU A 257 -13.31 -4.28 -2.90
C LEU A 257 -13.58 -3.62 -4.24
N LEU A 258 -13.50 -4.42 -5.30
CA LEU A 258 -14.00 -4.06 -6.62
C LEU A 258 -15.28 -4.85 -6.82
N VAL A 259 -16.43 -4.17 -6.89
CA VAL A 259 -17.73 -4.83 -7.03
C VAL A 259 -18.33 -4.44 -8.37
N ASP A 260 -18.48 -5.44 -9.23
CA ASP A 260 -19.13 -5.36 -10.53
C ASP A 260 -20.46 -6.16 -10.53
N GLY A 261 -21.00 -6.46 -11.71
CA GLY A 261 -22.23 -7.25 -11.83
C GLY A 261 -23.49 -6.57 -11.28
N LEU A 262 -23.47 -5.25 -11.09
CA LEU A 262 -24.54 -4.48 -10.46
C LEU A 262 -25.78 -4.24 -11.36
N GLY A 263 -25.82 -4.85 -12.55
CA GLY A 263 -26.88 -4.64 -13.55
C GLY A 263 -28.27 -5.09 -13.09
N GLU A 264 -28.33 -6.07 -12.19
CA GLU A 264 -29.57 -6.60 -11.60
C GLU A 264 -29.82 -6.06 -10.18
N ALA A 265 -28.95 -5.19 -9.66
CA ALA A 265 -29.16 -4.54 -8.37
C ALA A 265 -30.16 -3.39 -8.50
N GLU A 266 -31.45 -3.72 -8.58
CA GLU A 266 -32.55 -2.76 -8.75
C GLU A 266 -32.82 -1.87 -7.51
N THR A 267 -32.37 -2.30 -6.33
CA THR A 267 -32.60 -1.60 -5.06
C THR A 267 -31.30 -1.46 -4.28
N LEU A 268 -31.25 -0.48 -3.37
CA LEU A 268 -30.11 -0.32 -2.47
C LEU A 268 -29.84 -1.59 -1.64
N GLU A 269 -30.89 -2.32 -1.26
CA GLU A 269 -30.75 -3.60 -0.56
C GLU A 269 -30.01 -4.65 -1.42
N HIS A 270 -30.32 -4.73 -2.72
CA HIS A 270 -29.60 -5.63 -3.63
C HIS A 270 -28.13 -5.23 -3.78
N LEU A 271 -27.84 -3.93 -3.87
CA LEU A 271 -26.46 -3.42 -3.89
C LEU A 271 -25.70 -3.80 -2.62
N VAL A 272 -26.29 -3.52 -1.45
CA VAL A 272 -25.68 -3.84 -0.14
C VAL A 272 -25.41 -5.35 -0.03
N ARG A 273 -26.35 -6.18 -0.47
CA ARG A 273 -26.18 -7.64 -0.50
C ARG A 273 -25.03 -8.08 -1.40
N ALA A 274 -24.91 -7.50 -2.60
CA ALA A 274 -23.81 -7.82 -3.52
C ALA A 274 -22.44 -7.45 -2.94
N VAL A 275 -22.31 -6.28 -2.33
CA VAL A 275 -21.06 -5.85 -1.67
C VAL A 275 -20.77 -6.72 -0.44
N THR A 276 -21.77 -7.06 0.36
CA THR A 276 -21.61 -7.92 1.53
C THR A 276 -21.14 -9.31 1.13
N GLN A 277 -21.69 -9.88 0.04
CA GLN A 277 -21.23 -11.16 -0.49
C GLN A 277 -19.77 -11.09 -0.95
N ALA A 278 -19.40 -10.03 -1.69
CA ALA A 278 -18.00 -9.82 -2.09
C ALA A 278 -17.07 -9.71 -0.88
N TRP A 279 -17.52 -9.04 0.19
CA TRP A 279 -16.76 -8.93 1.43
C TRP A 279 -16.61 -10.27 2.16
N ASP A 280 -17.68 -11.05 2.27
CA ASP A 280 -17.65 -12.38 2.87
C ASP A 280 -16.68 -13.30 2.13
N ASP A 281 -16.63 -13.19 0.81
CA ASP A 281 -15.71 -13.96 -0.03
C ASP A 281 -14.24 -13.56 0.27
N THR A 282 -13.95 -12.26 0.41
CA THR A 282 -12.64 -11.76 0.83
C THR A 282 -12.27 -12.22 2.25
N ARG A 283 -13.20 -12.17 3.20
CA ARG A 283 -12.93 -12.61 4.58
C ARG A 283 -12.78 -14.13 4.71
N ARG A 284 -13.35 -14.92 3.80
CA ARG A 284 -13.13 -16.38 3.78
C ARG A 284 -11.72 -16.73 3.32
N THR A 285 -11.11 -15.94 2.43
CA THR A 285 -9.74 -16.18 1.95
C THR A 285 -8.69 -15.59 2.87
N ASP A 286 -8.95 -14.43 3.47
CA ASP A 286 -8.08 -13.81 4.47
C ASP A 286 -8.93 -13.24 5.63
N PRO A 287 -9.19 -14.05 6.67
CA PRO A 287 -10.05 -13.65 7.78
C PRO A 287 -9.41 -12.61 8.71
N GLY A 288 -8.12 -12.32 8.56
CA GLY A 288 -7.34 -11.55 9.53
C GLY A 288 -7.10 -12.29 10.85
N GLU A 289 -6.49 -11.58 11.80
CA GLU A 289 -6.39 -12.03 13.19
C GLU A 289 -7.72 -11.81 13.94
N THR A 290 -7.89 -12.47 15.09
CA THR A 290 -9.15 -12.44 15.85
C THR A 290 -9.59 -11.04 16.27
N ASP A 291 -8.64 -10.12 16.48
CA ASP A 291 -8.87 -8.74 16.87
C ASP A 291 -8.62 -7.72 15.74
N THR A 292 -8.60 -8.18 14.48
CA THR A 292 -8.46 -7.30 13.32
C THR A 292 -9.72 -6.46 13.11
N GLU A 293 -9.54 -5.14 13.11
CA GLU A 293 -10.55 -4.17 12.68
C GLU A 293 -10.35 -3.78 11.22
N TRP A 294 -11.43 -3.46 10.51
CA TRP A 294 -11.40 -3.29 9.06
C TRP A 294 -11.78 -1.88 8.63
N MET A 295 -11.00 -1.33 7.70
CA MET A 295 -11.33 -0.17 6.88
C MET A 295 -11.52 -0.66 5.46
N VAL A 296 -12.68 -0.42 4.85
CA VAL A 296 -12.98 -0.98 3.52
C VAL A 296 -13.24 0.12 2.51
N ALA A 297 -12.55 0.08 1.38
CA ALA A 297 -12.85 0.94 0.23
C ALA A 297 -13.55 0.11 -0.85
N VAL A 298 -14.78 0.46 -1.19
CA VAL A 298 -15.60 -0.21 -2.19
C VAL A 298 -15.62 0.62 -3.47
N ASP A 299 -15.00 0.10 -4.53
CA ASP A 299 -15.12 0.63 -5.88
C ASP A 299 -16.27 -0.08 -6.59
N LEU A 300 -17.38 0.62 -6.83
CA LEU A 300 -18.51 0.13 -7.62
C LEU A 300 -18.24 0.37 -9.11
N VAL A 301 -18.40 -0.65 -9.95
CA VAL A 301 -18.05 -0.61 -11.38
C VAL A 301 -19.12 -1.26 -12.25
N GLY A 302 -19.35 -0.70 -13.43
CA GLY A 302 -20.18 -1.29 -14.48
C GLY A 302 -21.63 -0.78 -14.51
N PRO A 303 -22.53 -1.47 -15.23
CA PRO A 303 -23.92 -1.05 -15.36
C PRO A 303 -24.65 -1.17 -14.04
N SER A 304 -25.41 -0.14 -13.65
CA SER A 304 -26.29 -0.19 -12.47
C SER A 304 -27.60 0.55 -12.72
N PRO A 305 -28.76 -0.02 -12.32
CA PRO A 305 -30.02 0.71 -12.26
C PRO A 305 -29.96 1.94 -11.34
N LEU A 306 -29.14 1.88 -10.29
CA LEU A 306 -29.01 2.92 -9.25
C LEU A 306 -27.99 4.02 -9.59
N TRP A 307 -27.54 4.11 -10.85
CA TRP A 307 -26.45 5.01 -11.23
C TRP A 307 -26.72 6.49 -10.95
N ARG A 308 -27.99 6.92 -10.90
CA ARG A 308 -28.37 8.32 -10.62
C ARG A 308 -28.32 8.62 -9.13
N GLU A 309 -28.88 7.72 -8.33
CA GLU A 309 -28.90 7.76 -6.87
C GLU A 309 -27.47 7.76 -6.36
N LEU A 310 -26.64 6.84 -6.85
CA LEU A 310 -25.24 6.69 -6.47
C LEU A 310 -24.33 7.84 -6.93
N ARG A 311 -24.83 8.83 -7.70
CA ARG A 311 -24.10 10.08 -7.99
C ARG A 311 -24.38 11.18 -6.96
N GLN A 312 -25.38 11.02 -6.09
CA GLN A 312 -25.73 11.99 -5.06
C GLN A 312 -24.84 11.76 -3.83
N PRO A 313 -24.11 12.79 -3.34
CA PRO A 313 -23.22 12.63 -2.19
C PRO A 313 -23.92 12.12 -0.92
N GLU A 314 -25.17 12.54 -0.69
CA GLU A 314 -25.95 12.13 0.48
C GLU A 314 -26.29 10.63 0.43
N GLU A 315 -26.65 10.12 -0.74
CA GLU A 315 -26.93 8.69 -0.95
C GLU A 315 -25.66 7.86 -0.75
N ILE A 316 -24.52 8.28 -1.30
CA ILE A 316 -23.23 7.59 -1.10
C ILE A 316 -22.89 7.46 0.39
N VAL A 317 -23.11 8.51 1.18
CA VAL A 317 -22.88 8.50 2.63
C VAL A 317 -23.82 7.52 3.32
N GLN A 318 -25.09 7.46 2.94
CA GLN A 318 -26.04 6.49 3.49
C GLN A 318 -25.63 5.05 3.16
N VAL A 319 -25.28 4.77 1.90
CA VAL A 319 -24.78 3.45 1.46
C VAL A 319 -23.53 3.06 2.24
N ALA A 320 -22.57 3.98 2.39
CA ALA A 320 -21.34 3.74 3.15
C ALA A 320 -21.61 3.37 4.61
N ASN A 321 -22.53 4.08 5.27
CA ASN A 321 -22.89 3.80 6.67
C ASN A 321 -23.58 2.44 6.81
N GLU A 322 -24.52 2.12 5.92
CA GLU A 322 -25.19 0.81 5.92
C GLU A 322 -24.18 -0.32 5.68
N LEU A 323 -23.27 -0.16 4.71
CA LEU A 323 -22.21 -1.12 4.45
C LEU A 323 -21.28 -1.28 5.65
N ALA A 324 -20.90 -0.21 6.35
CA ALA A 324 -20.04 -0.31 7.53
C ALA A 324 -20.66 -1.22 8.60
N LEU A 325 -21.98 -1.12 8.82
CA LEU A 325 -22.71 -1.99 9.73
C LEU A 325 -22.75 -3.44 9.25
N GLN A 326 -23.09 -3.69 7.99
CA GLN A 326 -23.22 -5.05 7.44
C GLN A 326 -21.87 -5.77 7.35
N LEU A 327 -20.81 -5.05 7.00
CA LEU A 327 -19.47 -5.61 6.83
C LEU A 327 -18.74 -5.79 8.19
N GLY A 328 -19.24 -5.17 9.26
CA GLY A 328 -18.54 -5.08 10.55
C GLY A 328 -17.23 -4.29 10.43
N ALA A 329 -17.20 -3.29 9.55
CA ALA A 329 -16.06 -2.43 9.31
C ALA A 329 -16.18 -1.15 10.14
N MET A 330 -15.04 -0.60 10.57
CA MET A 330 -15.00 0.69 11.27
C MET A 330 -15.51 1.82 10.37
N GLU A 331 -15.13 1.81 9.10
CA GLU A 331 -15.53 2.79 8.10
C GLU A 331 -15.49 2.15 6.71
N VAL A 332 -16.47 2.50 5.88
CA VAL A 332 -16.51 2.12 4.47
C VAL A 332 -16.45 3.36 3.60
N GLU A 333 -15.52 3.40 2.65
CA GLU A 333 -15.47 4.42 1.59
C GLU A 333 -16.09 3.85 0.32
N VAL A 334 -17.17 4.46 -0.18
CA VAL A 334 -17.77 4.04 -1.46
C VAL A 334 -17.32 4.98 -2.58
N ARG A 335 -16.79 4.41 -3.67
CA ARG A 335 -16.35 5.13 -4.87
C ARG A 335 -17.13 4.66 -6.09
N VAL A 336 -17.69 5.63 -6.81
CA VAL A 336 -18.68 5.42 -7.89
C VAL A 336 -18.19 5.96 -9.24
N SER A 337 -16.89 6.15 -9.43
CA SER A 337 -16.36 6.81 -10.63
C SER A 337 -16.51 5.99 -11.93
N ARG A 338 -16.94 4.73 -11.84
CA ARG A 338 -17.03 3.80 -12.99
C ARG A 338 -18.39 3.13 -13.13
N ILE A 339 -19.45 3.70 -12.54
CA ILE A 339 -20.83 3.24 -12.73
C ILE A 339 -21.51 3.97 -13.88
N HIS A 340 -22.32 3.26 -14.66
CA HIS A 340 -23.07 3.83 -15.78
C HIS A 340 -24.49 3.27 -15.85
N PRO A 341 -25.43 3.95 -16.55
CA PRO A 341 -26.76 3.42 -16.79
C PRO A 341 -26.71 2.01 -17.38
N ARG A 342 -27.62 1.15 -16.92
CA ARG A 342 -27.93 -0.12 -17.61
C ARG A 342 -28.50 0.21 -18.99
N ALA A 343 -27.77 -0.14 -20.04
CA ALA A 343 -28.27 0.01 -21.40
C ALA A 343 -29.31 -1.09 -21.69
N GLN A 344 -30.58 -0.73 -21.79
CA GLN A 344 -31.60 -1.63 -22.35
C GLN A 344 -31.53 -1.55 -23.87
N VAL A 345 -30.61 -2.31 -24.47
CA VAL A 345 -30.38 -2.32 -25.94
C VAL A 345 -31.67 -2.58 -26.72
N GLN A 346 -32.62 -3.32 -26.13
CA GLN A 346 -33.93 -3.59 -26.72
C GLN A 346 -34.80 -2.32 -26.84
N ASP A 347 -34.87 -1.50 -25.79
CA ASP A 347 -35.60 -0.22 -25.80
C ASP A 347 -35.06 0.72 -26.87
N HIS A 348 -33.77 0.63 -27.17
CA HIS A 348 -33.15 1.41 -28.24
C HIS A 348 -33.35 0.79 -29.62
N ALA A 349 -33.33 -0.54 -29.74
CA ALA A 349 -33.54 -1.25 -31.00
C ALA A 349 -34.93 -1.00 -31.60
N ASP A 350 -35.94 -0.63 -30.81
CA ASP A 350 -37.28 -0.33 -31.30
C ASP A 350 -37.48 1.15 -31.71
N ARG A 351 -36.48 2.01 -31.44
CA ARG A 351 -36.53 3.43 -31.80
C ARG A 351 -36.31 3.61 -33.30
N GLN A 352 -37.05 4.55 -33.90
CA GLN A 352 -36.87 4.95 -35.31
C GLN A 352 -35.79 6.03 -35.49
N ASP A 353 -34.79 6.07 -34.62
CA ASP A 353 -33.63 6.97 -34.73
C ASP A 353 -32.39 6.22 -35.21
N VAL A 354 -31.31 6.98 -35.44
CA VAL A 354 -30.03 6.47 -35.97
C VAL A 354 -29.46 5.36 -35.08
N LEU A 355 -29.57 5.52 -33.76
CA LEU A 355 -29.09 4.54 -32.79
C LEU A 355 -29.89 3.23 -32.89
N GLY A 356 -31.22 3.30 -32.95
CA GLY A 356 -32.05 2.11 -33.13
C GLY A 356 -31.81 1.40 -34.46
N ALA A 357 -31.59 2.15 -35.55
CA ALA A 357 -31.24 1.58 -36.84
C ALA A 357 -29.87 0.87 -36.81
N ALA A 358 -28.86 1.50 -36.19
CA ALA A 358 -27.52 0.92 -36.05
C ALA A 358 -27.54 -0.38 -35.21
N ILE A 359 -28.28 -0.41 -34.11
CA ILE A 359 -28.43 -1.61 -33.26
C ILE A 359 -29.11 -2.75 -34.01
N ARG A 360 -30.20 -2.47 -34.75
CA ARG A 360 -30.89 -3.49 -35.57
C ARG A 360 -29.98 -4.05 -36.65
N LEU A 361 -29.23 -3.20 -37.35
CA LEU A 361 -28.28 -3.60 -38.37
C LEU A 361 -27.16 -4.46 -37.78
N ALA A 362 -26.51 -4.02 -36.69
CA ALA A 362 -25.46 -4.80 -36.02
C ALA A 362 -25.94 -6.21 -35.61
N ARG A 363 -27.18 -6.33 -35.11
CA ARG A 363 -27.78 -7.63 -34.76
C ARG A 363 -28.13 -8.49 -35.97
N SER A 364 -28.64 -7.88 -37.03
CA SER A 364 -28.93 -8.56 -38.31
C SER A 364 -27.67 -9.22 -38.87
N VAL A 365 -26.55 -8.51 -38.75
CA VAL A 365 -25.22 -8.94 -39.20
C VAL A 365 -24.63 -10.01 -38.30
N ALA A 366 -24.67 -9.82 -36.98
CA ALA A 366 -24.20 -10.81 -36.01
C ALA A 366 -24.94 -12.16 -36.13
N ARG A 367 -26.22 -12.13 -36.53
CA ARG A 367 -27.04 -13.32 -36.76
C ARG A 367 -26.93 -13.88 -38.19
N GLY A 368 -26.10 -13.30 -39.05
CA GLY A 368 -25.90 -13.73 -40.44
C GLY A 368 -27.10 -13.53 -41.36
N HIS A 369 -28.09 -12.73 -40.96
CA HIS A 369 -29.28 -12.45 -41.78
C HIS A 369 -29.03 -11.37 -42.84
N GLU A 370 -28.07 -10.47 -42.59
CA GLU A 370 -27.58 -9.49 -43.55
C GLU A 370 -26.06 -9.48 -43.54
N GLY A 371 -25.43 -9.54 -44.72
CA GLY A 371 -24.02 -9.18 -44.83
C GLY A 371 -23.91 -7.66 -44.85
N LEU A 372 -23.03 -7.07 -44.02
CA LEU A 372 -22.59 -5.70 -44.28
C LEU A 372 -21.77 -5.74 -45.56
N ASN A 373 -22.43 -5.54 -46.69
CA ASN A 373 -21.78 -5.25 -47.96
C ASN A 373 -21.38 -3.77 -47.97
N LEU A 374 -20.68 -3.35 -46.91
CA LEU A 374 -20.11 -2.02 -46.78
C LEU A 374 -18.65 -2.15 -47.17
N ALA A 375 -18.25 -1.51 -48.26
CA ALA A 375 -16.83 -1.33 -48.50
C ALA A 375 -16.28 -0.46 -47.35
N PRO A 376 -15.02 -0.65 -46.92
CA PRO A 376 -14.41 0.19 -45.87
C PRO A 376 -14.62 1.69 -46.12
N GLU A 377 -14.66 2.08 -47.39
CA GLU A 377 -14.94 3.39 -47.96
C GLU A 377 -16.25 4.04 -47.48
N ASP A 378 -17.27 3.23 -47.22
CA ASP A 378 -18.64 3.65 -46.96
C ASP A 378 -18.89 3.92 -45.47
N LEU A 379 -18.01 3.44 -44.58
CA LEU A 379 -18.03 3.77 -43.16
C LEU A 379 -17.40 5.15 -42.96
N ALA A 380 -18.26 6.17 -42.82
CA ALA A 380 -17.94 7.54 -42.43
C ALA A 380 -16.76 8.20 -43.17
N GLY A 381 -16.61 7.94 -44.47
CA GLY A 381 -15.66 8.64 -45.33
C GLY A 381 -14.20 8.16 -45.23
N PHE A 382 -13.99 6.91 -44.81
CA PHE A 382 -12.67 6.27 -44.80
C PHE A 382 -12.11 6.17 -46.23
N LYS A 383 -11.24 7.10 -46.63
CA LYS A 383 -10.43 6.89 -47.83
C LYS A 383 -9.33 5.90 -47.48
N ALA A 384 -9.31 4.75 -48.16
CA ALA A 384 -8.35 3.65 -47.98
C ALA A 384 -6.85 4.02 -48.07
N ASP A 385 -6.54 5.28 -48.35
CA ASP A 385 -5.19 5.84 -48.47
C ASP A 385 -4.51 6.14 -47.11
N ARG A 386 -5.18 5.93 -45.97
CA ARG A 386 -4.59 6.23 -44.65
C ARG A 386 -3.75 5.12 -44.03
N GLY A 387 -3.71 3.91 -44.61
CA GLY A 387 -2.86 2.82 -44.11
C GLY A 387 -3.14 2.35 -42.67
N ILE A 388 -4.27 2.75 -42.08
CA ILE A 388 -4.72 2.37 -40.74
C ILE A 388 -5.62 1.14 -40.84
N SER A 389 -5.53 0.22 -39.87
CA SER A 389 -6.43 -0.92 -39.80
C SER A 389 -7.87 -0.47 -39.49
N LEU A 390 -8.87 -1.28 -39.86
CA LEU A 390 -10.27 -1.02 -39.50
C LEU A 390 -10.44 -0.93 -37.98
N GLU A 391 -9.70 -1.73 -37.22
CA GLU A 391 -9.70 -1.71 -35.74
C GLU A 391 -9.19 -0.39 -35.18
N ASP A 392 -8.07 0.13 -35.71
CA ASP A 392 -7.50 1.42 -35.27
C ASP A 392 -8.42 2.58 -35.64
N TYR A 393 -9.07 2.53 -36.80
CA TYR A 393 -10.02 3.55 -37.24
C TYR A 393 -11.30 3.56 -36.40
N VAL A 394 -11.84 2.37 -36.06
CA VAL A 394 -12.97 2.26 -35.14
C VAL A 394 -12.57 2.78 -33.75
N ARG A 395 -11.34 2.50 -33.29
CA ARG A 395 -10.82 3.01 -32.02
C ARG A 395 -10.73 4.55 -32.02
N GLU A 396 -10.27 5.16 -33.10
CA GLU A 396 -10.21 6.62 -33.28
C GLU A 396 -11.62 7.27 -33.32
N LEU A 397 -12.60 6.62 -33.96
CA LEU A 397 -14.00 7.06 -33.95
C LEU A 397 -14.63 7.03 -32.55
N LEU A 398 -14.19 6.08 -31.72
CA LEU A 398 -14.66 5.91 -30.35
C LEU A 398 -13.97 6.86 -29.37
N GLU A 399 -12.81 7.44 -29.70
CA GLU A 399 -12.06 8.38 -28.85
C GLU A 399 -12.75 9.74 -28.58
N GLY A 400 -13.94 9.98 -29.13
CA GLY A 400 -14.78 11.15 -28.83
C GLY A 400 -16.26 10.84 -28.65
N ALA A 401 -16.63 9.56 -28.57
CA ALA A 401 -18.03 9.16 -28.45
C ALA A 401 -18.56 9.44 -27.03
N PRO A 402 -19.83 9.85 -26.87
CA PRO A 402 -20.49 9.92 -25.57
C PRO A 402 -20.36 8.61 -24.80
N GLU A 403 -20.12 8.69 -23.50
CA GLU A 403 -19.91 7.52 -22.63
C GLU A 403 -21.04 6.48 -22.76
N GLU A 404 -22.28 6.92 -23.02
CA GLU A 404 -23.41 6.01 -23.21
C GLU A 404 -23.29 5.14 -24.46
N ILE A 405 -22.65 5.62 -25.54
CA ILE A 405 -22.43 4.84 -26.78
C ILE A 405 -21.29 3.85 -26.57
N LEU A 406 -20.22 4.27 -25.89
CA LEU A 406 -19.07 3.41 -25.58
C LEU A 406 -19.48 2.24 -24.68
N ALA A 407 -20.30 2.51 -23.65
CA ALA A 407 -20.84 1.47 -22.77
C ALA A 407 -21.74 0.46 -23.50
N GLN A 408 -22.37 0.86 -24.61
CA GLN A 408 -23.23 -0.02 -25.41
C GLN A 408 -22.46 -0.93 -26.38
N MET A 409 -21.23 -0.58 -26.74
CA MET A 409 -20.40 -1.37 -27.65
C MET A 409 -19.52 -2.39 -26.92
N TRP A 410 -19.41 -2.30 -25.60
CA TRP A 410 -18.63 -3.24 -24.80
C TRP A 410 -19.40 -4.54 -24.58
N VAL A 411 -18.98 -5.62 -25.24
CA VAL A 411 -19.44 -6.98 -24.97
C VAL A 411 -18.28 -7.71 -24.28
N PRO A 412 -18.45 -8.23 -23.04
CA PRO A 412 -17.43 -9.07 -22.41
C PRO A 412 -17.14 -10.27 -23.30
N SER A 413 -15.85 -10.49 -23.58
CA SER A 413 -15.37 -11.61 -24.38
C SER A 413 -15.45 -12.92 -23.59
N GLU A 414 -16.66 -13.46 -23.41
CA GLU A 414 -16.86 -14.85 -22.95
C GLU A 414 -17.83 -15.66 -23.85
N GLU A 415 -18.36 -15.08 -24.93
CA GLU A 415 -19.19 -15.80 -25.93
C GLU A 415 -18.60 -15.78 -27.35
N ALA A 416 -17.28 -15.83 -27.48
CA ALA A 416 -16.61 -16.19 -28.72
C ALA A 416 -15.69 -17.39 -28.43
N GLY A 417 -16.10 -18.56 -28.91
CA GLY A 417 -15.37 -19.83 -28.74
C GLY A 417 -14.02 -19.89 -29.44
#